data_AF-A0A2C9M902-F1
#
_entry.id   AF-A0A2C9M902-F1
#
_cell.length_a   1.000
_cell.length_b   1.000
_cell.length_c   1.000
_cell.angle_alpha   90.00
_cell.angle_beta   90.00
_cell.angle_gamma   90.00
#
_symmetry.space_group_name_H-M   'P 1'
#
loop_
_entity.id
_entity.type
_entity.pdbx_description
1 polymer ?
#
loop_
_entity_poly.entity_id
_entity_poly.type
_entity_poly.pdbx_seq_one_letter_code
_entity_poly.pdbx_strand_id
1 'polypeptide(L)'
;MLLVVLLLIGIVFFVIGKFSPYEWGNVAADRDPRGAKNSFTLRNSYLFALSTITWQGFREAPHSLSGRIMAAFWWMFILFSLIAYTANLTAYFLARPEQIPKMPFKTYEDLLADTNIRVGVLLSGSTESLLRNSRSETLRSIYSKINAQNTFVGSYSEVRS
;
A
#
# COMPACT_ATOMS: atom_id res chain seq x y z
N MET A 1 -8.82 -11.93 7.35
CA MET A 1 -8.59 -11.79 8.81
C MET A 1 -9.46 -10.69 9.42
N LEU A 2 -9.42 -9.46 8.91
CA LEU A 2 -10.22 -8.33 9.41
C LEU A 2 -11.74 -8.59 9.46
N LEU A 3 -12.29 -9.29 8.46
CA LEU A 3 -13.71 -9.64 8.41
C LEU A 3 -14.13 -10.59 9.55
N VAL A 4 -13.27 -11.58 9.89
CA VAL A 4 -13.52 -12.50 11.02
C VAL A 4 -13.51 -11.73 12.33
N VAL A 5 -12.59 -10.78 12.48
CA VAL A 5 -12.53 -9.94 13.69
C VAL A 5 -13.73 -9.00 13.79
N LEU A 6 -14.24 -8.49 12.67
CA LEU A 6 -15.46 -7.68 12.62
C LEU A 6 -16.69 -8.48 13.08
N LEU A 7 -16.79 -9.74 12.67
CA LEU A 7 -17.86 -10.64 13.13
C LEU A 7 -17.74 -10.95 14.63
N LEU A 8 -16.53 -11.25 15.11
CA LEU A 8 -16.28 -11.52 16.53
C LEU A 8 -16.61 -10.29 17.40
N ILE A 9 -16.18 -9.10 17.01
CA ILE A 9 -16.47 -7.89 17.79
C ILE A 9 -17.97 -7.57 17.78
N GLY A 10 -18.67 -7.80 16.67
CA GLY A 10 -20.12 -7.61 16.57
C GLY A 10 -20.86 -8.51 17.56
N ILE A 11 -20.41 -9.77 17.70
CA ILE A 11 -20.92 -10.72 18.69
C ILE A 11 -20.60 -10.25 20.12
N VAL A 12 -19.38 -9.77 20.39
CA VAL A 12 -19.00 -9.31 21.74
C VAL A 12 -19.80 -8.06 22.16
N PHE A 13 -19.96 -7.06 21.28
CA PHE A 13 -20.81 -5.91 21.57
C PHE A 13 -22.28 -6.30 21.76
N PHE A 14 -22.77 -7.28 21.00
CA PHE A 14 -24.11 -7.81 21.20
C PHE A 14 -24.28 -8.50 22.57
N VAL A 15 -23.29 -9.29 23.00
CA VAL A 15 -23.32 -9.94 24.32
C VAL A 15 -23.28 -8.89 25.44
N ILE A 16 -22.46 -7.85 25.31
CA ILE A 16 -22.39 -6.76 26.30
C ILE A 16 -23.72 -5.99 26.36
N GLY A 17 -24.34 -5.69 25.22
CA GLY A 17 -25.67 -5.07 25.20
C GLY A 17 -26.76 -5.96 25.81
N LYS A 18 -26.67 -7.28 25.63
CA LYS A 18 -27.65 -8.24 26.17
C LYS A 18 -27.48 -8.53 27.67
N PHE A 19 -26.24 -8.51 28.18
CA PHE A 19 -25.91 -8.86 29.57
C PHE A 19 -25.61 -7.65 30.46
N SER A 20 -25.65 -6.41 29.96
CA SER A 20 -25.45 -5.21 30.78
C SER A 20 -26.79 -4.69 31.32
N PRO A 21 -27.20 -5.04 32.57
CA PRO A 21 -28.44 -4.56 33.19
C PRO A 21 -28.50 -3.03 33.38
N TYR A 22 -27.37 -2.33 33.20
CA TYR A 22 -27.29 -0.86 33.30
C TYR A 22 -27.94 -0.13 32.11
N GLU A 23 -28.18 -0.81 30.97
CA GLU A 23 -28.93 -0.23 29.85
C GLU A 23 -30.44 -0.31 30.07
N TRP A 24 -30.92 -1.23 30.91
CA TRP A 24 -32.34 -1.33 31.29
C TRP A 24 -32.73 -0.40 32.44
N GLY A 25 -31.80 -0.07 33.34
CA GLY A 25 -32.09 0.77 34.52
C GLY A 25 -32.42 2.24 34.20
N ASN A 26 -31.81 2.83 33.17
CA ASN A 26 -32.08 4.22 32.78
C ASN A 26 -33.30 4.40 31.85
N VAL A 27 -33.93 3.30 31.43
CA VAL A 27 -35.16 3.31 30.62
C VAL A 27 -36.35 3.90 31.38
N ALA A 28 -36.34 3.81 32.71
CA ALA A 28 -37.41 4.32 33.56
C ALA A 28 -37.28 5.80 33.95
N ALA A 29 -36.10 6.41 33.78
CA ALA A 29 -35.81 7.76 34.27
C ALA A 29 -35.69 8.84 33.19
N ASP A 30 -35.54 8.46 31.90
CA ASP A 30 -35.38 9.45 30.82
C ASP A 30 -36.69 9.68 30.04
N ARG A 31 -37.19 10.91 30.15
CA ARG A 31 -38.40 11.45 29.49
C ARG A 31 -38.20 11.70 27.98
N ASP A 32 -37.57 10.80 27.25
CA ASP A 32 -37.48 10.89 25.79
C ASP A 32 -38.30 9.76 25.12
N PRO A 33 -39.40 10.07 24.41
CA PRO A 33 -40.23 9.07 23.75
C PRO A 33 -39.51 8.25 22.67
N ARG A 34 -38.25 8.59 22.34
CA ARG A 34 -37.42 7.90 21.35
C ARG A 34 -36.14 7.27 21.91
N GLY A 35 -35.78 7.52 23.17
CA GLY A 35 -34.43 7.23 23.70
C GLY A 35 -34.31 6.02 24.64
N ALA A 36 -35.43 5.44 25.08
CA ALA A 36 -35.41 4.51 26.21
C ALA A 36 -35.74 3.05 25.86
N LYS A 37 -36.03 2.69 24.60
CA LYS A 37 -36.29 1.28 24.25
C LYS A 37 -35.19 0.73 23.34
N ASN A 38 -34.23 0.05 23.96
CA ASN A 38 -33.34 -0.93 23.32
C ASN A 38 -32.22 -0.34 22.41
N SER A 39 -31.38 0.56 22.94
CA SER A 39 -30.31 1.23 22.18
C SER A 39 -29.27 0.26 21.57
N PHE A 40 -29.03 -0.91 22.18
CA PHE A 40 -28.13 -1.96 21.65
C PHE A 40 -28.88 -3.20 21.10
N THR A 41 -29.67 -3.01 20.03
CA THR A 41 -30.17 -4.15 19.22
C THR A 41 -29.03 -4.73 18.37
N LEU A 42 -29.03 -6.04 18.02
CA LEU A 42 -28.03 -6.70 17.14
C LEU A 42 -27.62 -5.82 15.95
N ARG A 43 -28.62 -5.25 15.28
CA ARG A 43 -28.45 -4.36 14.12
C ARG A 43 -27.65 -3.10 14.47
N ASN A 44 -27.92 -2.48 15.62
CA ASN A 44 -27.20 -1.29 16.08
C ASN A 44 -25.77 -1.63 16.52
N SER A 45 -25.52 -2.82 17.08
CA SER A 45 -24.16 -3.26 17.42
C SER A 45 -23.29 -3.49 16.19
N TYR A 46 -23.84 -4.12 15.14
CA TYR A 46 -23.14 -4.27 13.87
C TYR A 46 -22.94 -2.93 13.16
N LEU A 47 -23.94 -2.04 13.19
CA LEU A 47 -23.81 -0.69 12.63
C LEU A 47 -22.75 0.13 13.40
N PHE A 48 -22.69 0.03 14.73
CA PHE A 48 -21.63 0.65 15.53
C PHE A 48 -20.24 0.09 15.18
N ALA A 49 -20.09 -1.23 15.08
CA ALA A 49 -18.85 -1.87 14.67
C ALA A 49 -18.41 -1.47 13.24
N LEU A 50 -19.38 -1.28 12.32
CA LEU A 50 -19.11 -0.79 10.97
C LEU A 50 -18.72 0.70 10.96
N SER A 51 -19.45 1.54 11.70
CA SER A 51 -19.18 2.98 11.78
C SER A 51 -17.81 3.30 12.38
N THR A 52 -17.39 2.55 13.41
CA THR A 52 -16.05 2.69 14.01
C THR A 52 -14.91 2.34 13.04
N ILE A 53 -15.13 1.44 12.08
CA ILE A 53 -14.15 1.10 11.04
C ILE A 53 -14.11 2.17 9.96
N THR A 54 -15.26 2.72 9.58
CA THR A 54 -15.37 3.78 8.57
C THR A 54 -15.02 5.17 9.12
N TRP A 55 -14.55 5.25 10.37
CA TRP A 55 -14.30 6.50 11.09
C TRP A 55 -15.53 7.41 11.21
N GLN A 56 -16.73 6.85 11.02
CA GLN A 56 -17.98 7.56 11.16
C GLN A 56 -18.42 7.49 12.62
N GLY A 57 -18.66 8.64 13.24
CA GLY A 57 -19.23 8.69 14.58
C GLY A 57 -20.64 8.11 14.58
N PHE A 58 -20.90 7.10 15.41
CA PHE A 58 -22.25 6.54 15.58
C PHE A 58 -22.93 7.17 16.79
N ARG A 59 -24.19 7.58 16.62
CA ARG A 59 -24.94 8.41 17.57
C ARG A 59 -25.42 7.63 18.81
N GLU A 60 -25.52 6.30 18.73
CA GLU A 60 -25.90 5.44 19.86
C GLU A 60 -24.67 4.67 20.39
N ALA A 61 -23.82 5.38 21.13
CA ALA A 61 -22.63 4.81 21.76
C ALA A 61 -22.98 4.12 23.10
N PRO A 62 -22.24 3.09 23.53
CA PRO A 62 -22.54 2.39 24.77
C PRO A 62 -22.38 3.32 25.99
N HIS A 63 -23.44 3.46 26.77
CA HIS A 63 -23.45 4.33 27.95
C HIS A 63 -22.78 3.68 29.18
N SER A 64 -22.72 2.35 29.23
CA SER A 64 -22.14 1.58 30.34
C SER A 64 -20.61 1.69 30.40
N LEU A 65 -20.04 1.72 31.61
CA LEU A 65 -18.59 1.77 31.85
C LEU A 65 -17.86 0.61 31.16
N SER A 66 -18.43 -0.60 31.20
CA SER A 66 -17.86 -1.79 30.54
C SER A 66 -17.86 -1.66 29.02
N GLY A 67 -18.92 -1.08 28.44
CA GLY A 67 -19.02 -0.81 27.01
C GLY A 67 -18.02 0.24 26.53
N ARG A 68 -17.73 1.26 27.35
CA ARG A 68 -16.70 2.27 27.06
C ARG A 68 -15.28 1.67 27.09
N ILE A 69 -14.98 0.84 28.07
CA ILE A 69 -13.68 0.16 28.16
C ILE A 69 -13.48 -0.77 26.95
N MET A 70 -14.52 -1.55 26.59
CA MET A 70 -14.47 -2.40 25.40
C MET A 70 -14.30 -1.60 24.11
N ALA A 71 -15.00 -0.46 23.98
CA ALA A 71 -14.85 0.44 22.85
C ALA A 71 -13.43 1.02 22.74
N ALA A 72 -12.77 1.32 23.87
CA ALA A 72 -11.39 1.78 23.88
C ALA A 72 -10.42 0.69 23.39
N PHE A 73 -10.59 -0.57 23.85
CA PHE A 73 -9.81 -1.70 23.35
C PHE A 73 -10.04 -1.96 21.85
N TRP A 74 -11.29 -1.83 21.40
CA TRP A 74 -11.64 -1.94 19.99
C TRP A 74 -10.97 -0.86 19.14
N TRP A 75 -10.98 0.39 19.62
CA TRP A 75 -10.28 1.49 18.98
C TRP A 75 -8.77 1.26 18.86
N MET A 76 -8.14 0.74 19.92
CA MET A 76 -6.72 0.37 19.87
C MET A 76 -6.44 -0.73 18.85
N PHE A 77 -7.32 -1.74 18.75
CA PHE A 77 -7.18 -2.82 17.79
C PHE A 77 -7.25 -2.32 16.33
N ILE A 78 -8.20 -1.43 16.02
CA ILE A 78 -8.30 -0.80 14.69
C ILE A 78 -7.02 -0.02 14.39
N LEU A 79 -6.51 0.76 15.35
CA LEU A 79 -5.32 1.57 15.18
C LEU A 79 -4.07 0.72 14.88
N PHE A 80 -3.85 -0.36 15.62
CA PHE A 80 -2.75 -1.28 15.34
C PHE A 80 -2.89 -2.01 14.00
N SER A 81 -4.10 -2.41 13.65
CA SER A 81 -4.38 -3.04 12.35
C SER A 81 -4.10 -2.07 11.20
N LEU A 82 -4.44 -0.80 11.36
CA LEU A 82 -4.18 0.26 10.39
C LEU A 82 -2.68 0.52 10.25
N ILE A 83 -1.92 0.52 11.35
CA ILE A 83 -0.46 0.67 11.30
C ILE A 83 0.18 -0.50 10.56
N ALA A 84 -0.21 -1.74 10.85
CA ALA A 84 0.32 -2.92 10.15
C ALA A 84 -0.04 -2.91 8.65
N TYR A 85 -1.26 -2.51 8.31
CA TYR A 85 -1.66 -2.34 6.91
C TYR A 85 -0.87 -1.23 6.23
N THR A 86 -0.74 -0.07 6.88
CA THR A 86 0.06 1.05 6.40
C THR A 86 1.52 0.65 6.24
N ALA A 87 2.09 -0.16 7.13
CA ALA A 87 3.46 -0.65 7.03
C ALA A 87 3.65 -1.60 5.83
N ASN A 88 2.72 -2.53 5.61
CA ASN A 88 2.77 -3.43 4.43
C ASN A 88 2.61 -2.65 3.12
N LEU A 89 1.71 -1.67 3.12
CA LEU A 89 1.49 -0.77 1.99
C LEU A 89 2.72 0.12 1.74
N THR A 90 3.30 0.67 2.80
CA THR A 90 4.54 1.47 2.77
C THR A 90 5.70 0.62 2.28
N ALA A 91 5.83 -0.62 2.74
CA ALA A 91 6.82 -1.56 2.21
C ALA A 91 6.61 -1.82 0.72
N TYR A 92 5.37 -1.94 0.24
CA TYR A 92 5.11 -2.04 -1.20
C TYR A 92 5.50 -0.76 -1.96
N PHE A 93 5.19 0.41 -1.42
CA PHE A 93 5.59 1.70 -2.03
C PHE A 93 7.09 1.92 -2.02
N LEU A 94 7.78 1.61 -0.92
CA LEU A 94 9.24 1.74 -0.81
C LEU A 94 10.01 0.59 -1.49
N ALA A 95 9.41 -0.59 -1.64
CA ALA A 95 9.95 -1.67 -2.49
C ALA A 95 9.77 -1.38 -3.98
N ARG A 96 8.99 -0.35 -4.32
CA ARG A 96 9.05 0.36 -5.59
C ARG A 96 9.85 1.65 -5.36
N PRO A 97 11.16 1.60 -5.00
CA PRO A 97 11.96 2.78 -5.29
C PRO A 97 11.74 3.06 -6.77
N GLU A 98 11.72 4.34 -7.13
CA GLU A 98 11.46 4.82 -8.46
C GLU A 98 11.98 3.87 -9.54
N GLN A 99 11.37 4.02 -10.70
CA GLN A 99 11.86 3.63 -12.01
C GLN A 99 13.31 4.11 -12.28
N ILE A 100 14.29 3.78 -11.44
CA ILE A 100 15.55 3.25 -11.86
C ILE A 100 15.11 1.92 -12.45
N PRO A 101 14.88 1.81 -13.79
CA PRO A 101 14.91 0.49 -14.40
C PRO A 101 16.17 -0.13 -13.81
N LYS A 102 16.06 -1.29 -13.16
CA LYS A 102 17.26 -2.07 -12.86
C LYS A 102 17.98 -2.07 -14.19
N MET A 103 19.06 -1.27 -14.31
CA MET A 103 19.74 -1.16 -15.59
C MET A 103 20.01 -2.61 -15.93
N PRO A 104 19.55 -3.08 -17.10
CA PRO A 104 19.54 -4.52 -17.37
C PRO A 104 20.95 -5.10 -17.33
N PHE A 105 21.95 -4.24 -17.22
CA PHE A 105 23.35 -4.53 -16.98
C PHE A 105 23.85 -3.80 -15.71
N LYS A 106 24.66 -4.50 -14.91
CA LYS A 106 25.49 -3.87 -13.84
C LYS A 106 26.92 -3.57 -14.32
N THR A 107 27.34 -4.15 -15.44
CA THR A 107 28.72 -4.08 -15.96
C THR A 107 28.70 -4.08 -17.48
N TYR A 108 29.73 -3.52 -18.11
CA TYR A 108 29.87 -3.50 -19.58
C TYR A 108 29.87 -4.90 -20.22
N GLU A 109 30.33 -5.92 -19.50
CA GLU A 109 30.30 -7.32 -19.96
C GLU A 109 28.87 -7.87 -20.05
N ASP A 110 28.03 -7.51 -19.08
CA ASP A 110 26.61 -7.88 -19.04
C ASP A 110 25.85 -7.22 -20.21
N LEU A 111 26.23 -5.97 -20.53
CA LEU A 111 25.75 -5.27 -21.73
C LEU A 111 26.22 -5.95 -23.02
N LEU A 112 27.37 -6.61 -23.06
CA LEU A 112 27.83 -7.35 -24.23
C LEU A 112 27.09 -8.69 -24.37
N ALA A 113 26.85 -9.39 -23.26
CA ALA A 113 26.17 -10.69 -23.21
C ALA A 113 24.70 -10.61 -23.68
N ASP A 114 23.96 -9.58 -23.29
CA ASP A 114 22.55 -9.45 -23.68
C ASP A 114 22.39 -8.86 -25.09
N THR A 115 21.86 -9.64 -26.04
CA THR A 115 21.63 -9.19 -27.42
C THR A 115 20.37 -8.32 -27.58
N ASN A 116 19.48 -8.30 -26.58
CA ASN A 116 18.25 -7.51 -26.63
C ASN A 116 18.49 -6.02 -26.41
N ILE A 117 19.60 -5.65 -25.76
CA ILE A 117 19.97 -4.26 -25.50
C ILE A 117 20.67 -3.71 -26.74
N ARG A 118 19.99 -2.77 -27.42
CA ARG A 118 20.56 -2.01 -28.54
C ARG A 118 21.41 -0.88 -27.99
N VAL A 119 22.67 -0.84 -28.41
CA VAL A 119 23.59 0.26 -28.09
C VAL A 119 23.88 0.99 -29.39
N GLY A 120 23.76 2.32 -29.39
CA GLY A 120 24.01 3.13 -30.57
C GLY A 120 24.96 4.28 -30.28
N VAL A 121 25.65 4.74 -31.31
CA VAL A 121 26.58 5.88 -31.25
C VAL A 121 26.33 6.81 -32.42
N LEU A 122 26.63 8.09 -32.23
CA LEU A 122 26.53 9.09 -33.29
C LEU A 122 27.59 8.81 -34.36
N LEU A 123 27.16 8.76 -35.63
CA LEU A 123 28.04 8.59 -36.79
C LEU A 123 29.04 9.74 -36.88
N SER A 124 30.33 9.44 -37.09
CA SER A 124 31.41 10.44 -37.13
C SER A 124 31.60 11.25 -35.84
N GLY A 125 31.05 10.79 -34.72
CA GLY A 125 31.23 11.41 -33.41
C GLY A 125 32.58 11.08 -32.77
N SER A 126 33.01 11.90 -31.81
CA SER A 126 34.21 11.62 -31.00
C SER A 126 34.10 10.29 -30.25
N THR A 127 32.90 9.92 -29.79
CA THR A 127 32.63 8.65 -29.12
C THR A 127 32.84 7.44 -30.03
N GLU A 128 32.52 7.54 -31.32
CA GLU A 128 32.78 6.47 -32.30
C GLU A 128 34.28 6.26 -32.48
N SER A 129 35.03 7.35 -32.71
CA SER A 129 36.49 7.30 -32.87
C SER A 129 37.19 6.78 -31.61
N LEU A 130 36.68 7.13 -30.42
CA LEU A 130 37.16 6.61 -29.15
C LEU A 130 36.92 5.11 -29.01
N LEU A 131 35.72 4.61 -29.34
CA LEU A 131 35.42 3.18 -29.26
C LEU A 131 36.23 2.36 -30.27
N ARG A 132 36.46 2.90 -31.48
CA ARG A 132 37.26 2.27 -32.52
C ARG A 132 38.75 2.23 -32.19
N ASN A 133 39.30 3.32 -31.63
CA ASN A 133 40.73 3.47 -31.36
C ASN A 133 41.12 3.15 -29.90
N SER A 134 40.17 2.73 -29.06
CA SER A 134 40.43 2.40 -27.66
C SER A 134 41.39 1.22 -27.52
N ARG A 135 42.26 1.28 -26.50
CA ARG A 135 43.14 0.16 -26.10
C ARG A 135 42.43 -0.88 -25.23
N SER A 136 41.21 -0.59 -24.77
CA SER A 136 40.44 -1.52 -23.93
C SER A 136 39.68 -2.53 -24.79
N GLU A 137 39.83 -3.82 -24.46
CA GLU A 137 39.15 -4.92 -25.13
C GLU A 137 37.62 -4.83 -25.00
N THR A 138 37.12 -4.34 -23.87
CA THR A 138 35.70 -4.13 -23.63
C THR A 138 35.11 -3.09 -24.58
N LEU A 139 35.80 -1.96 -24.77
CA LEU A 139 35.33 -0.88 -25.67
C LEU A 139 35.35 -1.32 -27.14
N ARG A 140 36.38 -2.08 -27.55
CA ARG A 140 36.47 -2.63 -28.89
C ARG A 140 35.36 -3.66 -29.17
N SER A 141 35.02 -4.46 -28.17
CA SER A 141 33.92 -5.41 -28.24
C SER A 141 32.56 -4.70 -28.36
N ILE A 142 32.38 -3.58 -27.63
CA ILE A 142 31.19 -2.73 -27.78
C ILE A 142 31.09 -2.16 -29.20
N TYR A 143 32.19 -1.65 -29.75
CA TYR A 143 32.23 -1.17 -31.15
C TYR A 143 31.83 -2.27 -32.15
N SER A 144 32.36 -3.49 -31.97
CA SER A 144 32.03 -4.62 -32.84
C SER A 144 30.53 -4.98 -32.78
N LYS A 145 29.92 -4.89 -31.61
CA LYS A 145 28.48 -5.11 -31.39
C LYS A 145 27.64 -4.04 -32.08
N ILE A 146 28.01 -2.77 -31.94
CA ILE A 146 27.33 -1.64 -32.62
C ILE A 146 27.44 -1.78 -34.14
N ASN A 147 28.62 -2.14 -34.65
CA ASN A 147 28.84 -2.34 -36.08
C ASN A 147 28.05 -3.54 -36.62
N ALA A 148 27.93 -4.63 -35.84
CA ALA A 148 27.10 -5.78 -36.19
C ALA A 148 25.59 -5.44 -36.20
N GLN A 149 25.14 -4.53 -35.34
CA GLN A 149 23.75 -4.09 -35.24
C GLN A 149 23.39 -2.91 -36.15
N ASN A 150 24.36 -2.29 -36.84
CA ASN A 150 24.20 -1.07 -37.64
C ASN A 150 23.45 0.06 -36.90
N THR A 151 23.68 0.20 -35.60
CA THR A 151 23.03 1.19 -34.72
C THR A 151 23.78 2.53 -34.70
N PHE A 152 24.15 3.02 -35.88
CA PHE A 152 24.72 4.37 -36.02
C PHE A 152 23.61 5.39 -36.21
N VAL A 153 23.63 6.46 -35.43
CA VAL A 153 22.60 7.50 -35.46
C VAL A 153 23.15 8.75 -36.13
N GLY A 154 22.37 9.42 -36.98
CA GLY A 154 22.81 10.59 -37.74
C GLY A 154 22.70 11.90 -36.95
N SER A 155 21.79 11.97 -35.98
CA SER A 155 21.55 13.17 -35.16
C SER A 155 21.04 12.84 -33.76
N TYR A 156 21.36 13.67 -32.76
CA TYR A 156 20.86 13.53 -31.39
C TYR A 156 19.33 13.55 -31.26
N SER A 157 18.63 14.13 -32.25
CA SER A 157 17.16 14.16 -32.29
C SER A 157 16.54 12.78 -32.54
N GLU A 158 17.24 11.86 -33.20
CA GLU A 158 16.76 10.50 -33.50
C GLU A 158 16.91 9.54 -32.31
N VAL A 159 17.75 9.88 -31.32
CA VAL A 159 18.03 9.03 -30.14
C VAL A 159 16.89 9.11 -29.09
N ARG A 160 16.06 10.15 -29.16
CA ARG A 160 15.11 10.52 -28.09
C ARG A 160 13.65 10.09 -28.36
N SER A 161 13.39 9.46 -29.51
CA SER A 161 12.09 8.88 -29.90
C SER A 161 12.06 7.38 -29.67
#